data_AF-A0A1M6FS85-F1
#
_entry.id   AF-A0A1M6FS85-F1
#
_cell.length_a   1.000
_cell.length_b   1.000
_cell.length_c   1.000
_cell.angle_alpha   90.00
_cell.angle_beta   90.00
_cell.angle_gamma   90.00
#
_symmetry.space_group_name_H-M   'P 1'
#
loop_
_entity.id
_entity.type
_entity.pdbx_description
1 polymer ?
#
loop_
_entity_poly.entity_id
_entity_poly.type
_entity_poly.pdbx_seq_one_letter_code
_entity_poly.pdbx_strand_id
1 'polypeptide(L)'
;MSQWTLRWLLQNDMAEDSTMYTCNSIEDAQNILETALIEGESPALIIFDHADHAKEVNLKFSKKLHEAIPESWIVEIVPDDMPIEKSDGSLYWIRRPVNEDEWAQTLEQVLLRTPTPQWAE
;
A
#
# COMPACT_ATOMS: atom_id res chain seq x y z
N MET A 1 9.18 2.11 -8.62
CA MET A 1 7.90 1.70 -8.01
C MET A 1 6.72 2.03 -8.92
N SER A 2 6.28 3.28 -9.07
CA SER A 2 5.07 3.62 -9.87
C SER A 2 5.09 3.10 -11.30
N GLN A 3 6.24 3.14 -11.98
CA GLN A 3 6.39 2.55 -13.33
C GLN A 3 6.27 1.02 -13.35
N TRP A 4 6.78 0.33 -12.34
CA TRP A 4 6.65 -1.12 -12.21
C TRP A 4 5.20 -1.51 -11.94
N THR A 5 4.52 -0.78 -11.05
CA THR A 5 3.09 -0.96 -10.76
C THR A 5 2.24 -0.76 -12.01
N LEU A 6 2.41 0.34 -12.73
CA LEU A 6 1.65 0.61 -13.95
C LEU A 6 1.87 -0.47 -15.01
N ARG A 7 3.13 -0.88 -15.22
CA ARG A 7 3.45 -1.94 -16.18
C ARG A 7 2.80 -3.26 -15.79
N TRP A 8 2.82 -3.62 -14.51
CA TRP A 8 2.19 -4.83 -14.02
C TRP A 8 0.66 -4.78 -14.22
N LEU A 9 0.02 -3.64 -13.91
CA LEU A 9 -1.43 -3.46 -14.13
C LEU A 9 -1.80 -3.58 -15.62
N LEU A 10 -1.00 -3.00 -16.52
CA LEU A 10 -1.19 -3.11 -17.97
C LEU A 10 -1.05 -4.56 -18.47
N GLN A 11 -0.12 -5.32 -17.91
CA GLN A 11 0.10 -6.72 -18.28
C GLN A 11 -1.03 -7.67 -17.81
N ASN A 12 -1.84 -7.21 -16.85
CA ASN A 12 -2.93 -7.99 -16.26
C ASN A 12 -4.32 -7.42 -16.59
N ASP A 13 -4.42 -6.52 -17.58
CA ASP A 13 -5.67 -5.87 -18.02
C ASP A 13 -6.41 -5.11 -16.89
N MET A 14 -5.68 -4.61 -15.89
CA MET A 14 -6.24 -3.88 -14.73
C MET A 14 -6.06 -2.36 -14.85
N ALA A 15 -5.54 -1.87 -15.97
CA ALA A 15 -5.15 -0.46 -16.12
C ALA A 15 -6.28 0.47 -16.59
N GLU A 16 -7.27 -0.05 -17.33
CA GLU A 16 -8.26 0.77 -18.05
C GLU A 16 -9.13 1.66 -17.14
N ASP A 17 -9.31 1.27 -15.87
CA ASP A 17 -10.07 2.03 -14.86
C ASP A 17 -9.19 2.47 -13.66
N SER A 18 -7.87 2.38 -13.77
CA SER A 18 -6.96 2.66 -12.64
C SER A 18 -6.51 4.12 -12.61
N THR A 19 -6.81 4.82 -11.52
CA THR A 19 -6.23 6.14 -11.21
C THR A 19 -5.13 5.99 -10.16
N MET A 20 -3.93 6.50 -10.47
CA MET A 20 -2.78 6.43 -9.57
C MET A 20 -2.43 7.82 -9.03
N TYR A 21 -2.47 7.97 -7.71
CA TYR A 21 -2.02 9.17 -7.02
C TYR A 21 -0.69 8.91 -6.32
N THR A 22 0.21 9.89 -6.37
CA THR A 22 1.49 9.85 -5.66
C THR A 22 1.66 11.12 -4.85
N CYS A 23 2.08 10.99 -3.61
CA CYS A 23 2.39 12.10 -2.73
C CYS A 23 3.69 11.83 -1.96
N ASN A 24 4.33 12.89 -1.47
CA ASN A 24 5.63 12.81 -0.79
C ASN A 24 5.57 13.23 0.68
N SER A 25 4.36 13.52 1.20
CA SER A 25 4.17 13.92 2.58
C SER A 25 2.91 13.25 3.17
N ILE A 26 2.91 13.07 4.49
CA ILE A 26 1.75 12.52 5.20
C ILE A 26 0.54 13.47 5.12
N GLU A 27 0.78 14.78 5.10
CA GLU A 27 -0.28 15.79 4.98
C GLU A 27 -0.98 15.68 3.62
N ASP A 28 -0.22 15.59 2.53
CA ASP A 28 -0.78 15.38 1.19
C ASP A 28 -1.52 14.05 1.10
N ALA A 29 -0.96 12.99 1.67
CA ALA A 29 -1.61 11.67 1.71
C ALA A 29 -2.96 11.74 2.44
N GLN A 30 -3.03 12.45 3.58
CA GLN A 30 -4.26 12.64 4.32
C GLN A 30 -5.30 13.40 3.49
N ASN A 31 -4.92 14.51 2.86
CA ASN A 31 -5.83 15.31 2.06
C ASN A 31 -6.40 14.53 0.86
N ILE A 32 -5.55 13.75 0.17
CA ILE A 32 -5.97 12.91 -0.96
C ILE A 32 -6.94 11.83 -0.48
N LEU A 33 -6.60 11.12 0.60
CA LEU A 33 -7.45 10.06 1.14
C LEU A 33 -8.78 10.60 1.67
N GLU A 34 -8.76 11.72 2.40
CA GLU A 34 -9.99 12.35 2.90
C GLU A 34 -10.91 12.76 1.74
N THR A 35 -10.36 13.34 0.68
CA THR A 35 -11.14 13.70 -0.51
C THR A 35 -11.75 12.47 -1.18
N ALA A 36 -10.93 11.45 -1.43
CA ALA A 36 -11.36 10.21 -2.06
C ALA A 36 -12.45 9.49 -1.24
N LEU A 37 -12.30 9.45 0.08
CA LEU A 37 -13.29 8.84 0.99
C LEU A 37 -14.61 9.62 1.00
N ILE A 38 -14.57 10.96 0.97
CA ILE A 38 -15.78 11.80 0.89
C ILE A 38 -16.52 11.58 -0.43
N GLU A 39 -15.79 11.40 -1.53
CA GLU A 39 -16.35 11.16 -2.87
C GLU A 39 -16.83 9.71 -3.06
N GLY A 40 -16.55 8.82 -2.10
CA GLY A 40 -16.91 7.41 -2.17
C GLY A 40 -15.99 6.58 -3.07
N GLU A 41 -14.83 7.13 -3.43
CA GLU A 41 -13.84 6.52 -4.31
C GLU A 41 -12.63 6.01 -3.51
N SER A 42 -12.90 5.17 -2.50
CA SER A 42 -11.84 4.59 -1.66
C SER A 42 -10.82 3.81 -2.52
N PRO A 43 -9.51 4.04 -2.37
CA PRO A 43 -8.50 3.40 -3.22
C PRO A 43 -8.44 1.90 -2.95
N ALA A 44 -8.40 1.08 -4.00
CA ALA A 44 -8.26 -0.36 -3.83
C ALA A 44 -6.88 -0.78 -3.26
N LEU A 45 -5.84 0.01 -3.53
CA LEU A 45 -4.47 -0.23 -3.09
C LEU A 45 -3.80 1.06 -2.65
N ILE A 46 -3.20 1.03 -1.47
CA ILE A 46 -2.36 2.08 -0.89
C ILE A 46 -0.95 1.52 -0.74
N ILE A 47 0.04 2.25 -1.24
CA ILE A 47 1.45 1.92 -1.08
C ILE A 47 2.05 2.95 -0.13
N PHE A 48 2.46 2.51 1.05
CA PHE A 48 3.01 3.40 2.06
C PHE A 48 4.51 3.15 2.26
N ASP A 49 5.33 4.18 2.09
CA ASP A 49 6.78 4.09 2.19
C ASP A 49 7.28 4.70 3.51
N HIS A 50 7.89 3.89 4.38
CA HIS A 50 8.46 4.35 5.64
C HIS A 50 9.76 5.15 5.48
N ALA A 51 10.24 5.34 4.25
CA ALA A 51 11.54 5.90 3.91
C ALA A 51 12.70 5.03 4.44
N ASP A 52 13.92 5.58 4.43
CA ASP A 52 15.14 4.83 4.79
C ASP A 52 15.25 4.51 6.29
N HIS A 53 14.47 5.20 7.14
CA HIS A 53 14.40 4.95 8.58
C HIS A 53 12.98 5.15 9.10
N ALA A 54 12.53 4.23 9.96
CA ALA A 54 11.23 4.32 10.58
C ALA A 54 11.17 5.55 11.50
N LYS A 55 10.30 6.50 11.15
CA LYS A 55 9.97 7.65 12.01
C LYS A 55 8.70 7.36 12.78
N GLU A 56 8.64 7.83 14.03
CA GLU A 56 7.43 7.68 14.87
C GLU A 56 6.16 8.22 14.18
N VAL A 57 6.29 9.29 13.40
CA VAL A 57 5.18 9.85 12.62
C VAL A 57 4.70 8.90 11.51
N ASN A 58 5.61 8.19 10.85
CA ASN A 58 5.27 7.21 9.80
C ASN A 58 4.58 5.99 10.42
N LEU A 59 5.07 5.51 11.56
CA LEU A 59 4.45 4.41 12.32
C LEU A 59 3.02 4.74 12.76
N LYS A 60 2.82 5.94 13.33
CA LYS A 60 1.49 6.41 13.74
C LYS A 60 0.55 6.53 12.55
N PHE A 61 1.05 7.01 11.42
CA PHE A 61 0.24 7.15 10.22
C PHE A 61 -0.13 5.80 9.60
N SER A 62 0.81 4.85 9.49
CA SER A 62 0.55 3.47 9.08
C SER A 62 -0.56 2.84 9.92
N LYS A 63 -0.46 2.91 11.25
CA LYS A 63 -1.51 2.42 12.14
C LYS A 63 -2.86 3.08 11.87
N LYS A 64 -2.89 4.41 11.68
CA LYS A 64 -4.13 5.14 11.35
C LYS A 64 -4.72 4.70 10.01
N LEU A 65 -3.89 4.43 8.99
CA LEU A 65 -4.37 3.95 7.68
C LEU A 65 -5.09 2.61 7.83
N HIS A 66 -4.49 1.66 8.53
CA HIS A 66 -5.08 0.34 8.77
C HIS A 66 -6.38 0.40 9.58
N GLU A 67 -6.48 1.32 10.53
CA GLU A 67 -7.71 1.50 11.33
C GLU A 67 -8.82 2.24 10.54
N ALA A 68 -8.45 3.10 9.59
CA ALA A 68 -9.39 4.02 8.94
C ALA A 68 -9.95 3.50 7.61
N ILE A 69 -9.20 2.70 6.86
CA ILE A 69 -9.57 2.29 5.50
C ILE A 69 -9.47 0.75 5.35
N PRO A 70 -10.36 0.00 6.03
CA PRO A 70 -10.33 -1.45 6.07
C PRO A 70 -10.53 -2.14 4.70
N GLU A 71 -11.19 -1.45 3.77
CA GLU A 71 -11.48 -1.93 2.42
C GLU A 71 -10.32 -1.75 1.43
N SER A 72 -9.26 -1.04 1.83
CA SER A 72 -8.06 -0.85 1.02
C SER A 72 -7.01 -1.90 1.36
N TRP A 73 -6.34 -2.42 0.34
CA TRP A 73 -5.08 -3.10 0.56
C TRP A 73 -3.99 -2.08 0.87
N ILE A 74 -3.23 -2.33 1.93
CA ILE A 74 -2.09 -1.47 2.31
C ILE A 74 -0.83 -2.31 2.20
N VAL A 75 0.08 -1.88 1.32
CA VAL A 75 1.40 -2.47 1.15
C VAL A 75 2.44 -1.48 1.67
N GLU A 76 3.20 -1.91 2.68
CA GLU A 76 4.19 -1.06 3.34
C GLU A 76 5.62 -1.38 2.86
N ILE A 77 6.36 -0.35 2.44
CA ILE A 77 7.80 -0.46 2.18
C ILE A 77 8.52 -0.07 3.45
N VAL A 78 9.23 -1.02 4.03
CA VAL A 78 9.86 -0.86 5.34
C VAL A 78 11.39 -0.86 5.22
N PRO A 79 12.11 -0.07 6.03
CA PRO A 79 13.56 -0.11 6.05
C PRO A 79 14.06 -1.44 6.63
N ASP A 80 15.29 -1.80 6.27
CA ASP A 80 15.90 -3.09 6.65
C ASP A 80 16.13 -3.20 8.17
N ASP A 81 16.27 -2.07 8.85
CA ASP A 81 16.48 -1.95 10.29
C ASP A 81 15.18 -1.95 11.11
N MET A 82 14.01 -2.03 10.47
CA MET A 82 12.73 -1.93 11.16
C MET A 82 12.47 -3.17 12.01
N PRO A 83 12.22 -3.03 13.33
CA PRO A 83 11.98 -4.16 14.22
C PRO A 83 10.53 -4.66 14.10
N ILE A 84 10.11 -5.02 12.89
CA ILE A 84 8.82 -5.66 12.64
C ILE A 84 9.02 -7.18 12.72
N GLU A 85 8.38 -7.80 13.71
CA GLU A 85 8.04 -9.21 13.66
C GLU A 85 6.79 -9.35 12.78
N LYS A 86 6.71 -10.34 11.89
CA LYS A 86 5.47 -10.64 11.14
C LYS A 86 4.41 -11.13 12.14
N SER A 87 3.82 -10.23 12.92
CA SER A 87 2.93 -10.60 14.01
C SER A 87 1.48 -10.78 13.57
N ASP A 88 1.08 -10.24 12.42
CA ASP A 88 -0.29 -10.36 11.94
C ASP A 88 -0.31 -10.70 10.44
N GLY A 89 -0.97 -11.81 10.10
CA GLY A 89 -1.07 -12.33 8.73
C GLY A 89 -1.81 -11.41 7.75
N SER A 90 -2.27 -10.25 8.21
CA SER A 90 -3.03 -9.27 7.45
C SER A 90 -2.21 -8.05 6.98
N LEU A 91 -0.92 -7.96 7.35
CA LEU A 91 -0.04 -6.85 6.96
C LEU A 91 0.89 -7.26 5.82
N TYR A 92 0.77 -6.58 4.67
CA TYR A 92 1.66 -6.77 3.53
C TYR A 92 2.79 -5.75 3.59
N TRP A 93 4.02 -6.24 3.72
CA TRP A 93 5.19 -5.38 3.69
C TRP A 93 6.33 -5.96 2.87
N ILE A 94 7.17 -5.07 2.35
CA ILE A 94 8.38 -5.38 1.59
C ILE A 94 9.55 -4.63 2.23
N ARG A 95 10.62 -5.35 2.56
CA ARG A 95 11.85 -4.72 3.07
C ARG A 95 12.67 -4.11 1.94
N ARG A 96 13.30 -2.98 2.22
CA ARG A 96 14.32 -2.40 1.34
C ARG A 96 15.57 -3.30 1.31
N PRO A 97 16.28 -3.40 0.17
CA PRO A 97 15.95 -2.81 -1.13
C PRO A 97 14.84 -3.59 -1.86
N VAL A 98 13.82 -2.87 -2.36
CA VAL A 98 12.73 -3.48 -3.13
C VAL A 98 13.22 -3.84 -4.54
N ASN A 99 13.04 -5.11 -4.92
CA ASN A 99 13.27 -5.56 -6.29
C ASN A 99 11.95 -5.75 -7.05
N GLU A 100 12.03 -5.77 -8.38
CA GLU A 100 10.85 -5.81 -9.23
C GLU A 100 10.07 -7.12 -9.13
N ASP A 101 10.76 -8.26 -9.02
CA ASP A 101 10.12 -9.58 -8.96
C ASP A 101 9.31 -9.74 -7.67
N GLU A 102 9.88 -9.32 -6.54
CA GLU A 102 9.20 -9.28 -5.24
C GLU A 102 8.00 -8.32 -5.29
N TRP A 103 8.16 -7.14 -5.89
CA TRP A 103 7.06 -6.19 -6.08
C TRP A 103 5.91 -6.80 -6.89
N ALA A 104 6.21 -7.47 -8.01
CA ALA A 104 5.22 -8.13 -8.85
C ALA A 104 4.50 -9.26 -8.12
N GLN A 105 5.21 -10.06 -7.32
CA GLN A 105 4.62 -11.10 -6.50
C GLN A 105 3.68 -10.52 -5.44
N THR A 106 4.06 -9.43 -4.79
CA THR A 106 3.18 -8.75 -3.82
C THR A 106 1.91 -8.24 -4.50
N LEU A 107 2.01 -7.60 -5.67
CA LEU A 107 0.83 -7.15 -6.43
C LEU A 107 -0.07 -8.32 -6.80
N GLU A 108 0.49 -9.44 -7.25
CA GLU A 108 -0.29 -10.64 -7.57
C GLU A 108 -1.03 -11.19 -6.33
N GLN A 109 -0.37 -11.25 -5.18
CA GLN A 109 -1.00 -11.71 -3.94
C GLN A 109 -2.16 -10.80 -3.54
N VAL A 110 -1.94 -9.49 -3.57
CA VAL A 110 -2.86 -8.49 -3.04
C VAL A 110 -4.04 -8.25 -3.99
N LEU A 111 -3.81 -8.17 -5.29
CA LEU A 111 -4.83 -7.77 -6.26
C LEU A 111 -5.54 -8.93 -6.97
N LEU A 112 -4.93 -10.12 -7.05
CA LEU A 112 -5.50 -11.27 -7.78
C LEU A 112 -5.83 -12.46 -6.90
N ARG A 113 -4.98 -12.76 -5.90
CA ARG A 113 -5.10 -14.01 -5.13
C ARG A 113 -5.85 -13.87 -3.82
N THR A 114 -6.01 -12.65 -3.31
CA THR A 114 -6.72 -12.43 -2.04
C THR A 114 -8.12 -11.88 -2.32
N PRO A 115 -9.19 -12.65 -2.04
CA PRO A 115 -10.54 -12.34 -2.50
C PRO A 115 -11.22 -11.19 -1.77
N THR A 116 -10.64 -10.69 -0.67
CA THR A 116 -11.28 -9.68 0.19
C THR A 116 -10.24 -8.90 1.02
N PRO A 117 -10.25 -7.56 0.99
CA PRO A 117 -9.38 -6.70 1.82
C PRO A 117 -9.53 -7.01 3.31
N GLN A 118 -8.41 -7.05 4.04
CA GLN A 118 -8.13 -7.09 5.50
C GLN A 118 -9.12 -7.70 6.53
N TRP A 119 -10.31 -8.18 6.14
CA TRP A 119 -11.45 -8.60 6.96
C TRP A 119 -12.05 -9.95 6.53
N ALA A 120 -11.34 -10.75 5.72
CA ALA A 120 -11.80 -12.10 5.36
C ALA A 120 -11.22 -13.23 6.22
N GLU A 121 -10.92 -12.92 7.47
CA GLU A 121 -10.83 -13.91 8.55
C GLU A 121 -11.83 -13.60 9.66
#